data_AF-A0A915IMD5-F1
#
_entry.id   AF-A0A915IMD5-F1
#
_cell.length_a   1.000
_cell.length_b   1.000
_cell.length_c   1.000
_cell.angle_alpha   90.00
_cell.angle_beta   90.00
_cell.angle_gamma   90.00
#
_symmetry.space_group_name_H-M   'P 1'
#
loop_
_entity.id
_entity.type
_entity.pdbx_description
1 polymer ?
#
loop_
_entity_poly.entity_id
_entity_poly.type
_entity_poly.pdbx_seq_one_letter_code
_entity_poly.pdbx_strand_id
1 'polypeptide(L)' 'CCQVHDDCYGKCGDKGCWPKLSPYTFSCIAENRTAVCDNEVNSECDSCACSCDTNAAHCFKRNDKYYHGKASCKS' A
#
# COMPACT_ATOMS: atom_id res chain seq x y z
N CYS A 1 -7.12 -9.24 3.49
CA CYS A 1 -6.21 -8.16 3.05
C CYS A 1 -6.61 -7.67 1.67
N CYS A 2 -6.62 -8.53 0.64
CA CYS A 2 -6.93 -8.11 -0.74
C CYS A 2 -8.33 -7.52 -0.93
N GLN A 3 -9.38 -8.12 -0.38
CA GLN A 3 -10.74 -7.54 -0.48
C GLN A 3 -10.78 -6.08 0.03
N VAL A 4 -10.18 -5.82 1.20
CA VAL A 4 -10.12 -4.48 1.79
C VAL A 4 -9.26 -3.52 0.94
N HIS A 5 -8.21 -4.03 0.29
CA HIS A 5 -7.42 -3.27 -0.67
C HIS A 5 -8.23 -2.88 -1.90
N ASP A 6 -9.00 -3.82 -2.46
CA ASP A 6 -9.83 -3.58 -3.63
C ASP A 6 -10.97 -2.59 -3.32
N ASP A 7 -11.58 -2.70 -2.13
CA ASP A 7 -12.56 -1.73 -1.62
C ASP A 7 -11.91 -0.34 -1.42
N CYS A 8 -10.64 -0.28 -0.97
CA CYS A 8 -9.89 0.95 -0.83
C CYS A 8 -9.64 1.62 -2.19
N TYR A 9 -9.25 0.84 -3.20
CA TYR A 9 -9.11 1.32 -4.57
C TYR A 9 -10.44 1.82 -5.15
N GLY A 10 -11.56 1.16 -4.84
CA GLY A 10 -12.89 1.63 -5.20
C GLY A 10 -13.15 3.05 -4.70
N LYS A 11 -12.84 3.32 -3.41
CA LYS A 11 -12.98 4.66 -2.82
C LYS A 11 -12.04 5.70 -3.43
N CYS A 12 -10.84 5.31 -3.89
CA CYS A 12 -9.99 6.21 -4.67
C CYS A 12 -10.64 6.52 -6.02
N GLY A 13 -11.22 5.51 -6.68
CA GLY A 13 -11.99 5.66 -7.92
C GLY A 13 -13.16 6.62 -7.81
N ASP A 14 -13.93 6.54 -6.71
CA ASP A 14 -15.06 7.44 -6.43
C ASP A 14 -14.64 8.92 -6.32
N LYS A 15 -13.36 9.18 -6.01
CA LYS A 15 -12.75 10.53 -5.98
C LYS A 15 -12.16 10.97 -7.32
N GLY A 16 -12.31 10.17 -8.37
CA GLY A 16 -11.75 10.46 -9.70
C GLY A 16 -10.29 10.01 -9.88
N CYS A 17 -9.73 9.27 -8.93
CA CYS A 17 -8.38 8.73 -9.04
C CYS A 17 -8.35 7.38 -9.77
N TRP A 18 -7.18 7.05 -10.34
CA TRP A 18 -6.97 5.80 -11.06
C TRP A 18 -5.86 5.00 -10.36
N PRO A 19 -6.12 4.41 -9.17
CA PRO A 19 -5.07 3.89 -8.30
C PRO A 19 -4.22 2.78 -8.95
N LYS A 20 -4.78 2.05 -9.92
CA LYS A 20 -4.03 1.05 -10.72
C LYS A 20 -2.98 1.65 -11.66
N LEU A 21 -3.06 2.95 -11.93
CA LEU A 21 -2.21 3.71 -12.84
C LEU A 21 -1.45 4.85 -12.13
N SER A 22 -1.75 5.13 -10.86
CA SER A 22 -1.12 6.18 -10.07
C SER A 22 0.25 5.73 -9.57
N PRO A 23 1.37 6.25 -10.10
CA PRO A 23 2.68 6.00 -9.52
C PRO A 23 2.78 6.71 -8.17
N TYR A 24 3.53 6.17 -7.22
CA TYR A 24 3.72 6.82 -5.93
C TYR A 24 5.11 6.54 -5.36
N THR A 25 5.54 7.43 -4.47
CA THR A 25 6.77 7.32 -3.70
C THR A 25 6.48 6.78 -2.30
N PHE A 26 7.28 5.82 -1.86
CA PHE A 26 7.21 5.26 -0.51
C PHE A 26 8.61 4.94 0.00
N SER A 27 8.75 4.91 1.32
CA SER A 27 9.97 4.47 2.01
C SER A 27 9.74 3.13 2.71
N CYS A 28 10.74 2.25 2.71
CA CYS A 28 10.74 1.03 3.51
C CYS A 28 11.62 1.24 4.76
N ILE A 29 11.01 1.25 5.94
CA ILE A 29 11.72 1.29 7.22
C ILE A 29 12.27 -0.11 7.50
N ALA A 30 13.58 -0.28 7.35
CA ALA A 30 14.23 -1.59 7.38
C ALA A 30 14.15 -2.26 8.75
N GLU A 31 14.27 -1.48 9.84
CA GLU A 31 14.31 -1.95 11.22
C GLU A 31 13.07 -2.77 11.57
N ASN A 32 11.92 -2.35 11.05
CA ASN A 32 10.64 -3.00 11.32
C ASN A 32 9.98 -3.56 10.06
N ARG A 33 10.58 -3.49 8.87
CA ARG A 33 10.00 -3.92 7.58
C ARG A 33 8.61 -3.30 7.34
N THR A 34 8.51 -1.98 7.47
CA THR A 34 7.24 -1.25 7.32
C THR A 34 7.36 -0.24 6.19
N ALA A 35 6.44 -0.31 5.22
CA ALA A 35 6.34 0.69 4.17
C ALA A 35 5.55 1.91 4.66
N VAL A 36 6.02 3.11 4.34
CA VAL A 36 5.39 4.39 4.68
C VAL A 36 5.35 5.28 3.44
N CYS A 37 4.20 5.91 3.19
CA CYS A 37 4.02 6.81 2.05
C CYS A 37 4.78 8.12 2.25
N ASP A 38 5.33 8.65 1.16
CA ASP A 38 5.87 10.00 1.14
C ASP A 38 4.76 10.99 0.78
N ASN A 39 4.09 11.53 1.81
CA ASN A 39 2.96 12.45 1.63
C ASN A 39 3.39 13.86 1.21
N GLU A 40 4.68 14.19 1.27
CA GLU A 40 5.18 15.51 0.83
C GLU A 40 5.34 15.55 -0.68
N VAL A 41 5.68 14.41 -1.29
CA VAL A 41 5.92 14.28 -2.74
C VAL A 41 4.68 13.79 -3.50
N ASN A 42 3.88 12.91 -2.89
CA ASN A 42 2.74 12.28 -3.58
C ASN A 42 1.58 13.26 -3.78
N SER A 43 0.98 13.26 -4.98
CA SER A 43 -0.30 13.93 -5.21
C SER A 43 -1.44 13.26 -4.42
N GLU A 44 -2.65 13.80 -4.48
CA GLU A 44 -3.82 13.19 -3.82
C GLU A 44 -4.06 11.75 -4.29
N CYS A 45 -4.02 11.51 -5.61
CA CYS A 45 -4.28 10.19 -6.17
C CYS A 45 -3.14 9.21 -5.88
N ASP A 46 -1.90 9.68 -5.91
CA ASP A 46 -0.71 8.87 -5.60
C ASP A 46 -0.72 8.49 -4.12
N SER A 47 -1.08 9.44 -3.25
CA SER A 47 -1.26 9.20 -1.81
C SER A 47 -2.39 8.22 -1.52
N CYS A 48 -3.47 8.25 -2.30
CA CYS A 48 -4.58 7.30 -2.18
C CYS A 48 -4.12 5.87 -2.51
N ALA A 49 -3.47 5.68 -3.65
CA ALA A 49 -2.90 4.39 -4.06
C ALA A 49 -1.87 3.89 -3.03
N CYS A 50 -0.90 4.73 -2.66
CA CYS A 50 0.12 4.38 -1.68
C CYS A 50 -0.48 3.97 -0.33
N SER A 51 -1.49 4.69 0.15
CA SER A 51 -2.14 4.37 1.44
C SER A 51 -2.86 3.03 1.40
N CYS A 52 -3.56 2.72 0.30
CA CYS A 52 -4.19 1.41 0.11
C CYS A 52 -3.15 0.29 0.08
N ASP A 53 -2.05 0.48 -0.65
CA ASP A 53 -1.00 -0.53 -0.84
C ASP A 53 -0.19 -0.78 0.43
N THR A 54 0.20 0.28 1.15
CA THR A 54 0.92 0.17 2.42
C THR A 54 0.07 -0.52 3.49
N ASN A 55 -1.23 -0.22 3.56
CA ASN A 55 -2.17 -0.92 4.44
C ASN A 55 -2.29 -2.42 4.10
N ALA A 56 -2.36 -2.75 2.80
CA ALA A 56 -2.37 -4.14 2.33
C ALA A 56 -1.06 -4.86 2.70
N ALA A 57 0.09 -4.22 2.47
CA ALA A 57 1.41 -4.74 2.82
C ALA A 57 1.55 -5.01 4.33
N HIS A 58 1.07 -4.09 5.18
CA HIS A 58 1.06 -4.30 6.64
C HIS A 58 0.12 -5.44 7.03
N CYS A 59 -1.02 -5.57 6.36
CA CYS A 59 -1.93 -6.69 6.56
C CYS A 59 -1.25 -8.02 6.20
N PHE A 60 -0.52 -8.10 5.10
CA PHE A 60 0.24 -9.30 4.73
C PHE A 60 1.31 -9.62 5.76
N LYS A 61 2.10 -8.63 6.18
CA LYS A 61 3.12 -8.79 7.23
C LYS A 61 2.55 -9.36 8.53
N ARG A 62 1.38 -8.88 8.99
CA ARG A 62 0.71 -9.41 10.19
C ARG A 62 0.27 -10.87 10.04
N ASN A 63 0.02 -11.30 8.80
CA ASN A 63 -0.45 -12.65 8.48
C ASN A 63 0.65 -13.53 7.86
N ASP A 64 1.91 -13.10 7.85
CA ASP A 64 3.04 -13.79 7.21
C ASP A 64 3.22 -15.22 7.76
N LYS A 65 2.95 -15.44 9.06
CA LYS A 65 2.95 -16.76 9.69
C LYS A 65 1.95 -17.78 9.09
N TYR A 66 0.92 -17.29 8.39
CA TYR A 66 -0.11 -18.10 7.74
C TYR A 66 0.05 -18.14 6.23
N TYR A 67 1.07 -17.46 5.71
CA TYR A 67 1.29 -17.32 4.28
C TYR A 67 2.16 -18.47 3.77
N HIS A 68 1.66 -19.19 2.77
CA HIS A 68 2.41 -20.23 2.07
C HIS A 68 3.23 -19.61 0.93
N GLY A 69 4.18 -18.72 1.27
CA GLY A 69 5.06 -18.01 0.33
C GLY A 69 5.97 -17.00 1.03
N LYS A 70 6.79 -16.23 0.30
CA LYS A 70 7.58 -15.11 0.85
C LYS A 70 6.99 -13.77 0.38
N ALA A 71 6.41 -12.98 1.28
CA ALA A 71 5.97 -11.61 0.99
C ALA A 71 6.55 -10.66 2.05
N SER A 72 7.64 -9.97 1.72
CA SER A 72 8.22 -8.95 2.62
C SER A 72 8.88 -7.83 1.83
N CYS A 73 8.67 -6.59 2.31
CA CYS A 73 9.44 -5.43 1.87
C CYS A 73 10.91 -5.68 2.20
N LYS A 74 11.76 -5.73 1.17
CA LYS A 74 13.22 -5.86 1.30
C LYS A 74 13.84 -4.53 0.91
N SER A 75 14.86 -4.15 1.67
CA SER A 75 15.77 -3.02 1.38
C SER A 75 16.48 -3.21 0.05
#